data_AF-A0AAV8ULJ4-F1
#
_entry.id   AF-A0AAV8ULJ4-F1
#
_cell.length_a   1.000
_cell.length_b   1.000
_cell.length_c   1.000
_cell.angle_alpha   90.00
_cell.angle_beta   90.00
_cell.angle_gamma   90.00
#
_symmetry.space_group_name_H-M   'P 1'
#
loop_
_entity.id
_entity.type
_entity.pdbx_description
1 polymer ?
#
loop_
_entity_poly.entity_id
_entity_poly.type
_entity_poly.pdbx_seq_one_letter_code
_entity_poly.pdbx_strand_id
1 'polypeptide(L)'
;MEDTKVATPLEGNGVSKVEGEKLDSGIKGENLLQNGSGSAGSGVDPMDTSAVGTTTVIQLGSYVTRYGGPNFVTPKSMRTAVAFSRLANAPDKADDKTSEDDDMWSEETFDGTLDSIVTNARMLSRRRGGGRPVPWAYRVEQLDTKAAEGEKVDAMTVVEDGAKVLVGNEAITVQNDKRYDVIEPIKAGRLNWEYRSKGAVRESLHILVKTVVQGSDSVILILPEQATRSDVAEVVDLTFQVNGIQRVFVHHSSVAAAFGAGLSSCVVVDIGHSSGYVVCMEDGTAVADSRVKIPYGGREVSAAIQVIADQYCERDICEGIDDSDEEAVLVAVKEQLCDASGEDNDSLAITNVALKDNRNLRVSVGVGLRSVAVSGLFYPKLLQVLSGAPQKVAPAADDDDSKWFDSLVDDTARAARAAAARPLGFFSTSSNPLPALDEAVEISLSRVVEGKPAEKKSELKRFLGAVLLVGGSCKILNLGRVLEQRLRAIVESKWPDIDSKVVEVVVGEKDMDPSELAWKGGAVMAHTESSVDFYVHIDEWKAHSVRTLREKAPFFW
;
A
#
# COMPACT_ATOMS: atom_id res chain seq x y z
N MET A 1 -60.46 -25.03 10.62
CA MET A 1 -61.70 -25.52 9.99
C MET A 1 -61.40 -25.73 8.53
N GLU A 2 -61.70 -26.94 8.09
CA GLU A 2 -61.45 -27.54 6.78
C GLU A 2 -61.96 -26.66 5.63
N ASP A 3 -61.35 -26.71 4.43
CA ASP A 3 -61.92 -27.62 3.43
C ASP A 3 -61.08 -27.89 2.19
N THR A 4 -61.43 -29.04 1.62
CA THR A 4 -60.68 -29.92 0.74
C THR A 4 -61.15 -29.77 -0.72
N LYS A 5 -60.20 -29.73 -1.66
CA LYS A 5 -60.14 -30.51 -2.93
C LYS A 5 -61.29 -30.52 -3.99
N VAL A 6 -60.84 -30.24 -5.23
CA VAL A 6 -60.90 -31.10 -6.46
C VAL A 6 -62.01 -30.90 -7.52
N ALA A 7 -61.59 -30.54 -8.75
CA ALA A 7 -61.79 -31.24 -10.06
C ALA A 7 -62.08 -30.34 -11.30
N THR A 8 -61.03 -30.08 -12.13
CA THR A 8 -60.82 -30.34 -13.59
C THR A 8 -61.97 -30.33 -14.64
N PRO A 9 -61.70 -30.34 -15.98
CA PRO A 9 -60.67 -29.68 -16.83
C PRO A 9 -61.19 -29.23 -18.25
N LEU A 10 -60.28 -28.77 -19.12
CA LEU A 10 -60.16 -28.92 -20.61
C LEU A 10 -59.61 -27.60 -21.25
N GLU A 11 -58.73 -27.54 -22.25
CA GLU A 11 -57.70 -28.43 -22.82
C GLU A 11 -56.91 -27.64 -23.89
N GLY A 12 -55.65 -28.06 -24.15
CA GLY A 12 -54.96 -27.91 -25.44
C GLY A 12 -53.88 -26.80 -25.52
N ASN A 13 -52.69 -27.01 -26.08
CA ASN A 13 -51.98 -28.21 -26.53
C ASN A 13 -50.51 -27.79 -26.82
N GLY A 14 -49.52 -28.61 -26.45
CA GLY A 14 -48.11 -28.33 -26.72
C GLY A 14 -47.17 -29.48 -26.34
N VAL A 15 -46.97 -30.39 -27.28
CA VAL A 15 -46.14 -31.61 -27.27
C VAL A 15 -45.05 -31.38 -28.33
N SER A 16 -43.79 -31.83 -28.31
CA SER A 16 -42.87 -32.48 -27.35
C SER A 16 -41.48 -32.48 -28.03
N LYS A 17 -40.40 -32.52 -27.24
CA LYS A 17 -39.04 -32.90 -27.68
C LYS A 17 -38.99 -34.38 -28.07
N VAL A 18 -38.15 -34.74 -29.05
CA VAL A 18 -37.44 -36.04 -29.10
C VAL A 18 -36.10 -35.90 -29.86
N GLU A 19 -35.02 -36.30 -29.16
CA GLU A 19 -33.73 -36.96 -29.52
C GLU A 19 -32.89 -36.57 -30.76
N GLY A 20 -31.58 -36.88 -30.67
CA GLY A 20 -30.85 -37.38 -31.83
C GLY A 20 -29.36 -37.06 -31.87
N GLU A 21 -28.53 -38.10 -31.88
CA GLU A 21 -27.07 -38.10 -31.77
C GLU A 21 -26.27 -37.73 -33.04
N LYS A 22 -25.05 -37.20 -32.79
CA LYS A 22 -23.71 -37.44 -33.38
C LYS A 22 -23.45 -37.68 -34.90
N LEU A 23 -22.33 -37.04 -35.28
CA LEU A 23 -21.17 -37.49 -36.10
C LEU A 23 -21.13 -37.16 -37.62
N ASP A 24 -20.28 -36.18 -37.95
CA ASP A 24 -18.97 -36.34 -38.64
C ASP A 24 -18.72 -35.52 -39.94
N SER A 25 -17.46 -35.07 -40.03
CA SER A 25 -16.66 -34.72 -41.21
C SER A 25 -16.86 -33.38 -41.95
N GLY A 26 -15.85 -32.51 -41.83
CA GLY A 26 -14.94 -32.26 -42.97
C GLY A 26 -15.00 -30.93 -43.75
N ILE A 27 -13.90 -30.18 -43.62
CA ILE A 27 -13.08 -29.58 -44.73
C ILE A 27 -13.36 -28.12 -45.18
N LYS A 28 -12.36 -27.27 -44.86
CA LYS A 28 -11.66 -26.16 -45.59
C LYS A 28 -12.41 -24.95 -46.16
N GLY A 29 -11.78 -23.78 -45.96
CA GLY A 29 -11.87 -22.63 -46.87
C GLY A 29 -11.27 -21.34 -46.32
N GLU A 30 -10.01 -21.06 -46.64
CA GLU A 30 -9.36 -19.74 -46.54
C GLU A 30 -10.07 -18.69 -47.41
N ASN A 31 -9.99 -17.40 -47.07
CA ASN A 31 -9.65 -16.39 -48.08
C ASN A 31 -9.18 -15.03 -47.53
N LEU A 32 -8.20 -14.52 -48.27
CA LEU A 32 -7.40 -13.32 -48.13
C LEU A 32 -8.13 -12.03 -48.53
N LEU A 33 -7.69 -10.94 -47.89
CA LEU A 33 -7.34 -9.60 -48.40
C LEU A 33 -7.74 -9.23 -49.85
N GLN A 34 -8.35 -8.04 -50.01
CA GLN A 34 -7.99 -7.13 -51.11
C GLN A 34 -8.35 -5.66 -50.86
N ASN A 35 -7.47 -4.81 -51.41
CA ASN A 35 -7.32 -3.36 -51.33
C ASN A 35 -8.42 -2.54 -52.04
N GLY A 36 -8.55 -1.27 -51.63
CA GLY A 36 -9.19 -0.20 -52.41
C GLY A 36 -8.60 1.18 -52.08
N SER A 37 -8.00 1.82 -53.09
CA SER A 37 -7.30 3.12 -53.09
C SER A 37 -8.20 4.30 -53.53
N GLY A 38 -7.98 5.53 -53.04
CA GLY A 38 -8.47 6.76 -53.72
C GLY A 38 -8.54 8.10 -52.95
N SER A 39 -7.42 8.85 -52.96
CA SER A 39 -7.20 10.32 -53.04
C SER A 39 -7.81 11.40 -52.09
N ALA A 40 -6.89 12.04 -51.34
CA ALA A 40 -6.50 13.47 -51.27
C ALA A 40 -7.44 14.60 -50.82
N GLY A 41 -7.03 15.32 -49.75
CA GLY A 41 -7.46 16.68 -49.39
C GLY A 41 -6.85 17.26 -48.10
N SER A 42 -5.86 18.15 -48.26
CA SER A 42 -5.38 19.24 -47.37
C SER A 42 -4.81 18.97 -45.95
N GLY A 43 -3.47 18.96 -45.87
CA GLY A 43 -2.69 19.98 -45.17
C GLY A 43 -2.88 20.17 -43.65
N VAL A 44 -2.23 19.32 -42.87
CA VAL A 44 -1.66 19.68 -41.56
C VAL A 44 -0.25 19.07 -41.55
N ASP A 45 0.77 19.87 -41.25
CA ASP A 45 2.15 19.38 -41.12
C ASP A 45 2.17 18.19 -40.14
N PRO A 46 2.85 17.08 -40.45
CA PRO A 46 3.10 16.06 -39.45
C PRO A 46 4.02 16.70 -38.42
N MET A 47 3.46 16.95 -37.24
CA MET A 47 4.23 17.16 -36.02
C MET A 47 5.29 16.07 -36.01
N ASP A 48 6.55 16.49 -36.01
CA ASP A 48 7.71 15.64 -35.98
C ASP A 48 7.61 14.71 -34.75
N THR A 49 7.13 13.49 -34.94
CA THR A 49 7.01 12.48 -33.87
C THR A 49 8.33 11.74 -33.65
N SER A 50 9.47 12.35 -33.99
CA SER A 50 10.77 11.78 -33.66
C SER A 50 11.08 12.03 -32.17
N ALA A 51 11.12 10.92 -31.41
CA ALA A 51 11.35 10.79 -29.97
C ALA A 51 10.10 10.94 -29.05
N VAL A 52 9.15 10.00 -29.11
CA VAL A 52 8.34 9.70 -27.92
C VAL A 52 9.27 8.98 -26.94
N GLY A 53 9.80 9.75 -26.00
CA GLY A 53 10.55 9.24 -24.87
C GLY A 53 9.81 8.17 -24.07
N THR A 54 10.49 7.09 -23.72
CA THR A 54 9.95 6.04 -22.86
C THR A 54 9.83 6.58 -21.43
N THR A 55 8.59 6.82 -20.99
CA THR A 55 8.30 7.26 -19.62
C THR A 55 7.97 6.05 -18.73
N THR A 56 8.63 5.97 -17.57
CA THR A 56 8.32 4.98 -16.53
C THR A 56 7.81 5.69 -15.28
N VAL A 57 6.67 5.24 -14.75
CA VAL A 57 6.15 5.64 -13.44
C VAL A 57 6.64 4.63 -12.42
N ILE A 58 7.29 5.08 -11.35
CA ILE A 58 7.73 4.26 -10.22
C ILE A 58 7.16 4.83 -8.92
N GLN A 59 6.48 3.99 -8.15
CA GLN A 59 6.03 4.27 -6.81
C GLN A 59 6.88 3.47 -5.82
N LEU A 60 7.68 4.19 -5.04
CA LEU A 60 8.48 3.60 -3.97
C LEU A 60 7.63 3.48 -2.70
N GLY A 61 7.71 2.33 -2.04
CA GLY A 61 7.09 2.05 -0.75
C GLY A 61 8.02 1.22 0.13
N SER A 62 7.71 1.08 1.42
CA SER A 62 8.56 0.26 2.33
C SER A 62 8.46 -1.24 2.07
N TYR A 63 7.32 -1.72 1.57
CA TYR A 63 7.08 -3.16 1.37
C TYR A 63 7.14 -3.55 -0.10
N VAL A 64 6.49 -2.75 -0.95
CA VAL A 64 6.35 -2.99 -2.39
C VAL A 64 6.70 -1.72 -3.15
N THR A 65 7.52 -1.88 -4.18
CA THR A 65 7.75 -0.91 -5.24
C THR A 65 6.86 -1.29 -6.43
N ARG A 66 6.06 -0.33 -6.90
CA ARG A 66 5.23 -0.48 -8.10
C ARG A 66 5.81 0.29 -9.26
N TYR A 67 5.78 -0.27 -10.47
CA TYR A 67 6.36 0.38 -11.63
C TYR A 67 5.70 -0.04 -12.94
N GLY A 68 5.84 0.80 -13.97
CA GLY A 68 5.33 0.50 -15.31
C GLY A 68 5.24 1.75 -16.18
N GLY A 69 4.95 1.55 -17.47
CA GLY A 69 4.64 2.66 -18.36
C GLY A 69 3.29 3.31 -18.00
N PRO A 70 3.09 4.60 -18.27
CA PRO A 70 1.86 5.31 -17.88
C PRO A 70 0.60 4.80 -18.62
N ASN A 71 0.78 4.01 -19.68
CA ASN A 71 -0.32 3.38 -20.43
C ASN A 71 -0.69 1.97 -19.92
N PHE A 72 -0.04 1.47 -18.87
CA PHE A 72 -0.38 0.17 -18.31
C PHE A 72 -1.68 0.24 -17.50
N VAL A 73 -2.50 -0.80 -17.59
CA VAL A 73 -3.76 -0.90 -16.84
C VAL A 73 -3.49 -1.09 -15.34
N THR A 74 -2.50 -1.92 -15.03
CA THR A 74 -2.00 -2.19 -13.67
C THR A 74 -0.47 -2.11 -13.65
N PRO A 75 0.13 -1.64 -12.56
CA PRO A 75 1.57 -1.65 -12.40
C PRO A 75 2.10 -3.07 -12.20
N LYS A 76 3.36 -3.28 -12.58
CA LYS A 76 4.17 -4.38 -12.04
C LYS A 76 4.54 -4.08 -10.60
N SER A 77 4.70 -5.12 -9.79
CA SER A 77 5.04 -5.00 -8.37
C SER A 77 6.21 -5.90 -8.00
N MET A 78 7.07 -5.42 -7.11
CA MET A 78 8.17 -6.18 -6.54
C MET A 78 8.37 -5.78 -5.07
N ARG A 79 8.88 -6.68 -4.24
CA ARG A 79 9.32 -6.32 -2.89
C ARG A 79 10.40 -5.23 -2.94
N THR A 80 10.39 -4.33 -1.97
CA THR A 80 11.40 -3.26 -1.86
C THR A 80 12.60 -3.78 -1.07
N ALA A 81 13.30 -4.76 -1.65
CA ALA A 81 14.43 -5.43 -1.02
C ALA A 81 15.50 -5.80 -2.05
N VAL A 82 16.76 -5.81 -1.61
CA VAL A 82 17.93 -6.24 -2.38
C VAL A 82 18.78 -7.17 -1.53
N ALA A 83 19.24 -8.29 -2.09
CA ALA A 83 20.12 -9.22 -1.40
C ALA A 83 21.49 -9.31 -2.07
N PHE A 84 22.52 -9.12 -1.25
CA PHE A 84 23.93 -9.24 -1.66
C PHE A 84 24.52 -10.54 -1.13
N SER A 85 25.25 -11.25 -1.97
CA SER A 85 26.02 -12.42 -1.50
C SER A 85 27.17 -11.96 -0.60
N ARG A 86 27.31 -12.59 0.57
CA ARG A 86 28.43 -12.35 1.48
C ARG A 86 29.67 -13.06 0.96
N LEU A 87 30.82 -12.42 1.14
CA LEU A 87 32.12 -13.07 0.94
C LEU A 87 32.25 -14.26 1.93
N ALA A 88 32.90 -15.34 1.50
CA ALA A 88 33.05 -16.57 2.29
C ALA A 88 33.68 -16.38 3.69
N ASN A 89 34.43 -15.29 3.89
CA ASN A 89 35.10 -14.94 5.15
C ASN A 89 34.50 -13.71 5.84
N ALA A 90 33.32 -13.23 5.40
CA ALA A 90 32.64 -12.16 6.12
C ALA A 90 32.31 -12.66 7.54
N PRO A 91 32.47 -11.85 8.58
CA PRO A 91 32.04 -12.22 9.93
C PRO A 91 30.57 -12.65 9.89
N ASP A 92 30.12 -13.55 10.75
CA ASP A 92 28.70 -13.88 10.83
C ASP A 92 27.87 -12.60 11.00
N LYS A 93 26.61 -12.60 10.55
CA LYS A 93 25.68 -11.54 10.95
C LYS A 93 25.82 -11.46 12.47
N ALA A 94 26.25 -10.30 13.00
CA ALA A 94 25.93 -9.98 14.38
C ALA A 94 24.42 -10.21 14.44
N ASP A 95 23.98 -11.07 15.35
CA ASP A 95 22.56 -11.17 15.64
C ASP A 95 22.10 -9.73 15.72
N ASP A 96 21.14 -9.36 14.87
CA ASP A 96 20.46 -8.10 15.04
C ASP A 96 19.72 -8.33 16.35
N LYS A 97 20.42 -8.14 17.47
CA LYS A 97 19.84 -8.07 18.78
C LYS A 97 18.99 -6.81 18.68
N THR A 98 17.78 -6.96 18.15
CA THR A 98 16.62 -6.45 18.87
C THR A 98 16.93 -6.79 20.31
N SER A 99 17.28 -5.78 21.10
CA SER A 99 17.70 -5.94 22.48
C SER A 99 16.76 -6.97 23.09
N GLU A 100 17.27 -8.10 23.57
CA GLU A 100 16.45 -9.04 24.35
C GLU A 100 15.87 -8.32 25.60
N ASP A 101 16.40 -7.13 25.92
CA ASP A 101 15.93 -6.19 26.94
C ASP A 101 14.79 -5.25 26.46
N ASP A 102 14.44 -5.20 25.17
CA ASP A 102 13.35 -4.38 24.61
C ASP A 102 12.02 -5.14 24.45
N ASP A 103 12.03 -6.48 24.58
CA ASP A 103 10.87 -7.37 24.43
C ASP A 103 9.90 -7.34 25.63
N MET A 104 9.82 -6.22 26.36
CA MET A 104 8.87 -6.09 27.45
C MET A 104 7.53 -5.52 26.94
N TRP A 105 6.93 -6.33 26.09
CA TRP A 105 5.51 -6.36 25.82
C TRP A 105 4.74 -6.51 27.12
N SER A 106 3.88 -5.55 27.47
CA SER A 106 2.94 -5.81 28.57
C SER A 106 1.87 -6.76 28.06
N GLU A 107 2.12 -8.06 28.18
CA GLU A 107 1.18 -9.16 27.92
C GLU A 107 -0.21 -8.84 28.53
N GLU A 108 -0.21 -8.25 29.73
CA GLU A 108 -1.41 -7.76 30.43
C GLU A 108 -2.25 -6.74 29.63
N THR A 109 -1.61 -5.82 28.88
CA THR A 109 -2.33 -4.81 28.07
C THR A 109 -2.88 -5.42 26.78
N PHE A 110 -2.14 -6.35 26.17
CA PHE A 110 -2.61 -7.09 24.99
C PHE A 110 -3.80 -7.96 25.35
N ASP A 111 -3.66 -8.82 26.36
CA ASP A 111 -4.70 -9.73 26.83
C ASP A 111 -5.94 -8.97 27.31
N GLY A 112 -5.78 -7.89 28.08
CA GLY A 112 -6.91 -7.08 28.53
C GLY A 112 -7.68 -6.41 27.39
N THR A 113 -6.97 -6.00 26.32
CA THR A 113 -7.59 -5.44 25.10
C THR A 113 -8.29 -6.53 24.30
N LEU A 114 -7.63 -7.69 24.14
CA LEU A 114 -8.17 -8.87 23.45
C LEU A 114 -9.45 -9.35 24.12
N ASP A 115 -9.44 -9.55 25.44
CA ASP A 115 -10.59 -9.98 26.24
C ASP A 115 -11.77 -9.00 26.10
N SER A 116 -11.49 -7.70 26.10
CA SER A 116 -12.51 -6.67 25.89
C SER A 116 -13.15 -6.79 24.52
N ILE A 117 -12.35 -6.99 23.46
CA ILE A 117 -12.83 -7.14 22.08
C ILE A 117 -13.65 -8.42 21.94
N VAL A 118 -13.11 -9.55 22.40
CA VAL A 118 -13.72 -10.88 22.33
C VAL A 118 -15.05 -10.93 23.11
N THR A 119 -15.10 -10.27 24.27
CA THR A 119 -16.33 -10.14 25.08
C THR A 119 -17.38 -9.29 24.37
N ASN A 120 -17.00 -8.12 23.86
CA ASN A 120 -17.91 -7.21 23.17
C ASN A 120 -18.45 -7.79 21.86
N ALA A 121 -17.61 -8.54 21.14
CA ALA A 121 -17.99 -9.27 19.94
C ALA A 121 -18.84 -10.52 20.23
N ARG A 122 -19.17 -10.80 21.51
CA ARG A 122 -19.91 -12.00 21.96
C ARG A 122 -19.27 -13.31 21.50
N MET A 123 -17.98 -13.31 21.15
CA MET A 123 -17.25 -14.48 20.68
C MET A 123 -17.06 -15.56 21.77
N LEU A 124 -17.31 -15.20 23.04
CA LEU A 124 -17.37 -16.12 24.19
C LEU A 124 -18.69 -16.92 24.28
N SER A 125 -19.70 -16.60 23.47
CA SER A 125 -21.04 -17.16 23.62
C SER A 125 -21.14 -18.56 23.02
N ARG A 126 -21.10 -19.60 23.87
CA ARG A 126 -21.57 -20.95 23.53
C ARG A 126 -23.01 -20.88 23.00
N ARG A 127 -23.24 -21.19 21.72
CA ARG A 127 -24.60 -21.56 21.29
C ARG A 127 -24.99 -22.86 22.00
N ARG A 128 -26.11 -22.84 22.73
CA ARG A 128 -26.72 -24.06 23.28
C ARG A 128 -27.23 -24.89 22.11
N GLY A 129 -26.52 -25.98 21.81
CA GLY A 129 -26.93 -27.03 20.88
C GLY A 129 -26.26 -26.94 19.49
N GLY A 130 -25.24 -27.77 19.28
CA GLY A 130 -24.68 -28.12 17.96
C GLY A 130 -23.29 -27.55 17.66
N GLY A 131 -22.25 -28.39 17.79
CA GLY A 131 -20.88 -28.14 17.29
C GLY A 131 -19.91 -27.47 18.28
N ARG A 132 -18.62 -27.85 18.24
CA ARG A 132 -17.54 -27.09 18.90
C ARG A 132 -17.46 -25.69 18.26
N PRO A 133 -17.15 -24.63 19.02
CA PRO A 133 -16.86 -23.33 18.43
C PRO A 133 -15.66 -23.48 17.46
N VAL A 134 -15.81 -23.03 16.21
CA VAL A 134 -14.72 -22.91 15.23
C VAL A 134 -14.10 -21.49 15.13
N PRO A 135 -14.32 -20.51 16.04
CA PRO A 135 -13.78 -19.16 15.86
C PRO A 135 -12.26 -19.12 15.96
N TRP A 136 -11.64 -20.09 16.64
CA TRP A 136 -10.21 -20.20 16.89
C TRP A 136 -9.58 -21.37 16.15
N ALA A 137 -9.85 -21.47 14.85
CA ALA A 137 -9.25 -22.47 13.98
C ALA A 137 -8.25 -21.80 13.05
N TYR A 138 -7.08 -22.43 12.90
CA TYR A 138 -6.07 -22.03 11.91
C TYR A 138 -5.52 -23.28 11.24
N ARG A 139 -5.89 -23.48 9.97
CA ARG A 139 -5.49 -24.66 9.20
C ARG A 139 -4.76 -24.26 7.94
N VAL A 140 -3.66 -24.95 7.65
CA VAL A 140 -2.87 -24.79 6.43
C VAL A 140 -2.64 -26.19 5.86
N GLU A 141 -3.30 -26.48 4.75
CA GLU A 141 -3.25 -27.76 4.06
C GLU A 141 -2.50 -27.60 2.73
N GLN A 142 -1.51 -28.44 2.45
CA GLN A 142 -0.92 -28.48 1.11
C GLN A 142 -1.89 -29.17 0.14
N LEU A 143 -2.18 -28.53 -0.99
CA LEU A 143 -2.97 -29.12 -2.07
C LEU A 143 -2.07 -29.93 -3.02
N ASP A 144 -2.53 -31.11 -3.43
CA ASP A 144 -1.84 -31.98 -4.40
C ASP A 144 -1.76 -31.37 -5.81
N THR A 145 -2.55 -30.33 -6.07
CA THR A 145 -2.48 -29.57 -7.32
C THR A 145 -1.25 -28.68 -7.30
N LYS A 146 -0.37 -28.81 -8.29
CA LYS A 146 0.60 -27.74 -8.60
C LYS A 146 -0.17 -26.44 -8.77
N ALA A 147 0.40 -25.33 -8.29
CA ALA A 147 -0.08 -24.01 -8.67
C ALA A 147 -0.27 -23.98 -10.18
N ALA A 148 -1.41 -23.45 -10.65
CA ALA A 148 -1.47 -23.00 -12.04
C ALA A 148 -0.22 -22.15 -12.24
N GLU A 149 0.56 -22.38 -13.30
CA GLU A 149 1.76 -21.58 -13.56
C GLU A 149 1.29 -20.12 -13.57
N GLY A 150 1.51 -19.42 -12.46
CA GLY A 150 1.34 -18.00 -12.40
C GLY A 150 2.26 -17.41 -13.45
N GLU A 151 1.95 -16.20 -13.91
CA GLU A 151 2.91 -15.44 -14.70
C GLU A 151 4.26 -15.54 -13.98
N LYS A 152 5.24 -16.24 -14.58
CA LYS A 152 6.56 -16.38 -13.99
C LYS A 152 7.05 -14.96 -13.82
N VAL A 153 7.07 -14.48 -12.58
CA VAL A 153 7.70 -13.21 -12.27
C VAL A 153 9.16 -13.48 -12.60
N ASP A 154 9.64 -12.94 -13.73
CA ASP A 154 11.00 -13.16 -14.18
C ASP A 154 11.93 -12.94 -12.98
N ALA A 155 12.68 -13.98 -12.62
CA ALA A 155 13.57 -13.93 -11.48
C ALA A 155 14.53 -12.76 -11.69
N MET A 156 14.37 -11.69 -10.89
CA MET A 156 15.08 -10.44 -11.11
C MET A 156 16.45 -10.53 -10.45
N THR A 157 17.34 -11.25 -11.14
CA THR A 157 18.76 -11.31 -10.81
C THR A 157 19.50 -10.28 -11.65
N VAL A 158 20.22 -9.38 -11.00
CA VAL A 158 21.08 -8.40 -11.67
C VAL A 158 22.55 -8.75 -11.38
N VAL A 159 23.43 -8.45 -12.33
CA VAL A 159 24.88 -8.53 -12.11
C VAL A 159 25.39 -7.12 -11.90
N GLU A 160 25.85 -6.82 -10.68
CA GLU A 160 26.47 -5.53 -10.33
C GLU A 160 27.95 -5.79 -10.01
N ASP A 161 28.86 -5.11 -10.72
CA ASP A 161 30.32 -5.27 -10.60
C ASP A 161 30.82 -6.74 -10.62
N GLY A 162 30.15 -7.59 -11.40
CA GLY A 162 30.49 -9.02 -11.54
C GLY A 162 29.95 -9.92 -10.42
N ALA A 163 29.23 -9.37 -9.43
CA ALA A 163 28.55 -10.11 -8.38
C ALA A 163 27.06 -10.29 -8.70
N LYS A 164 26.52 -11.45 -8.35
CA LYS A 164 25.08 -11.75 -8.49
C LYS A 164 24.32 -11.08 -7.33
N VAL A 165 23.42 -10.16 -7.67
CA VAL A 165 22.51 -9.46 -6.75
C VAL A 165 21.08 -9.92 -7.00
N LEU A 166 20.37 -10.27 -5.94
CA LEU A 166 18.95 -10.63 -6.03
C LEU A 166 18.11 -9.42 -5.71
N VAL A 167 17.08 -9.16 -6.51
CA VAL A 167 16.27 -7.96 -6.40
C VAL A 167 14.80 -8.33 -6.23
N GLY A 168 14.12 -7.60 -5.35
CA GLY A 168 12.70 -7.73 -5.10
C GLY A 168 12.29 -9.07 -4.52
N ASN A 169 11.37 -9.76 -5.19
CA ASN A 169 10.79 -11.00 -4.66
C ASN A 169 11.87 -12.09 -4.41
N GLU A 170 12.95 -12.09 -5.19
CA GLU A 170 14.09 -13.00 -5.01
C GLU A 170 14.96 -12.64 -3.81
N ALA A 171 15.02 -11.37 -3.40
CA ALA A 171 15.79 -10.98 -2.22
C ALA A 171 15.17 -11.56 -0.94
N ILE A 172 13.84 -11.64 -0.88
CA ILE A 172 13.10 -12.13 0.28
C ILE A 172 13.22 -13.66 0.45
N THR A 173 13.41 -14.43 -0.63
CA THR A 173 13.56 -15.89 -0.52
C THR A 173 14.82 -16.31 0.24
N VAL A 174 15.81 -15.42 0.32
CA VAL A 174 17.09 -15.65 1.00
C VAL A 174 17.23 -14.87 2.30
N GLN A 175 16.14 -14.29 2.84
CA GLN A 175 16.19 -13.45 4.04
C GLN A 175 16.80 -14.13 5.27
N ASN A 176 16.53 -15.43 5.40
CA ASN A 176 17.05 -16.29 6.47
C ASN A 176 18.36 -17.01 6.10
N ASP A 177 18.82 -16.91 4.85
CA ASP A 177 20.09 -17.50 4.44
C ASP A 177 21.24 -16.59 4.90
N LYS A 178 22.04 -17.10 5.84
CA LYS A 178 23.21 -16.39 6.39
C LYS A 178 24.24 -16.00 5.33
N ARG A 179 24.21 -16.61 4.14
CA ARG A 179 25.09 -16.27 3.01
C ARG A 179 24.70 -14.98 2.30
N TYR A 180 23.55 -14.39 2.62
CA TYR A 180 23.07 -13.16 2.01
C TYR A 180 22.88 -12.06 3.06
N ASP A 181 23.13 -10.82 2.64
CA ASP A 181 22.69 -9.63 3.37
C ASP A 181 21.51 -9.03 2.61
N VAL A 182 20.32 -9.12 3.21
CA VAL A 182 19.08 -8.59 2.64
C VAL A 182 18.84 -7.22 3.23
N ILE A 183 18.67 -6.23 2.35
CA ILE A 183 18.53 -4.83 2.68
C ILE A 183 17.19 -4.34 2.17
N GLU A 184 16.37 -3.81 3.07
CA GLU A 184 15.17 -3.04 2.76
C GLU A 184 15.53 -1.54 2.85
N PRO A 185 15.79 -0.86 1.72
CA PRO A 185 16.32 0.51 1.74
C PRO A 185 15.29 1.55 2.16
N ILE A 186 14.01 1.19 2.27
CA ILE A 186 12.93 2.07 2.70
C ILE A 186 12.21 1.44 3.88
N LYS A 187 12.13 2.13 5.02
CA LYS A 187 11.47 1.66 6.23
C LYS A 187 10.56 2.75 6.79
N ALA A 188 9.30 2.39 7.08
CA ALA A 188 8.28 3.32 7.57
C ALA A 188 8.16 4.62 6.72
N GLY A 189 8.23 4.46 5.40
CA GLY A 189 8.14 5.55 4.42
C GLY A 189 9.39 6.43 4.27
N ARG A 190 10.48 6.16 4.98
CA ARG A 190 11.75 6.90 4.87
C ARG A 190 12.88 6.03 4.37
N LEU A 191 13.93 6.64 3.83
CA LEU A 191 15.15 5.88 3.54
C LEU A 191 15.75 5.35 4.85
N ASN A 192 16.13 4.08 4.83
CA ASN A 192 16.56 3.33 6.01
C ASN A 192 18.02 3.62 6.37
N TRP A 193 18.38 4.90 6.55
CA TRP A 193 19.76 5.34 6.79
C TRP A 193 20.39 4.82 8.07
N GLU A 194 19.58 4.34 9.01
CA GLU A 194 20.01 3.71 10.25
C GLU A 194 20.48 2.27 10.04
N TYR A 195 20.17 1.65 8.89
CA TYR A 195 20.70 0.35 8.54
C TYR A 195 22.22 0.43 8.42
N ARG A 196 22.92 -0.39 9.23
CA ARG A 196 24.37 -0.71 9.27
C ARG A 196 25.33 0.22 8.52
N SER A 197 25.16 0.37 7.21
CA SER A 197 25.89 1.30 6.34
C SER A 197 24.95 2.10 5.44
N LYS A 198 25.05 3.44 5.51
CA LYS A 198 24.39 4.35 4.55
C LYS A 198 24.75 4.03 3.09
N GLY A 199 26.00 3.64 2.83
CA GLY A 199 26.44 3.26 1.49
C GLY A 199 25.70 2.04 0.95
N ALA A 200 25.40 1.06 1.81
CA ALA A 200 24.66 -0.14 1.43
C ALA A 200 23.18 0.16 1.13
N VAL A 201 22.58 1.10 1.89
CA VAL A 201 21.22 1.59 1.63
C VAL A 201 21.15 2.32 0.30
N ARG A 202 22.09 3.24 0.05
CA ARG A 202 22.20 3.99 -1.21
C ARG A 202 22.37 3.05 -2.40
N GLU A 203 23.27 2.08 -2.30
CA GLU A 203 23.51 1.10 -3.37
C GLU A 203 22.27 0.22 -3.64
N SER A 204 21.63 -0.28 -2.58
CA SER A 204 20.39 -1.05 -2.71
C SER A 204 19.28 -0.25 -3.40
N LEU A 205 19.13 1.03 -3.02
CA LEU A 205 18.16 1.93 -3.62
C LEU A 205 18.48 2.20 -5.10
N HIS A 206 19.76 2.42 -5.44
CA HIS A 206 20.19 2.62 -6.81
C HIS A 206 19.90 1.38 -7.67
N ILE A 207 20.24 0.18 -7.18
CA ILE A 207 19.95 -1.09 -7.87
C ILE A 207 18.45 -1.22 -8.10
N LEU A 208 17.60 -0.96 -7.10
CA LEU A 208 16.14 -1.00 -7.26
C LEU A 208 15.64 -0.05 -8.35
N VAL A 209 16.06 1.22 -8.31
CA VAL A 209 15.65 2.24 -9.29
C VAL A 209 16.14 1.85 -10.69
N LYS A 210 17.45 1.58 -10.84
CA LYS A 210 18.09 1.16 -12.10
C LYS A 210 17.37 -0.02 -12.73
N THR A 211 17.05 -1.02 -11.92
CA THR A 211 16.37 -2.26 -12.34
C THR A 211 15.02 -2.01 -13.02
N VAL A 212 14.28 -0.99 -12.60
CA VAL A 212 12.93 -0.72 -13.14
C VAL A 212 12.88 0.40 -14.16
N VAL A 213 13.84 1.34 -14.16
CA VAL A 213 13.84 2.50 -15.08
C VAL A 213 14.82 2.36 -16.24
N GLN A 214 15.66 1.32 -16.29
CA GLN A 214 16.62 1.12 -17.37
C GLN A 214 15.93 1.13 -18.76
N GLY A 215 16.46 1.94 -19.67
CA GLY A 215 15.88 2.13 -21.01
C GLY A 215 14.76 3.17 -21.08
N SER A 216 14.44 3.84 -19.97
CA SER A 216 13.59 5.03 -19.95
C SER A 216 14.42 6.28 -20.28
N ASP A 217 13.77 7.33 -20.78
CA ASP A 217 14.36 8.68 -20.83
C ASP A 217 13.70 9.64 -19.82
N SER A 218 12.52 9.26 -19.32
CA SER A 218 11.66 10.06 -18.48
C SER A 218 11.15 9.21 -17.33
N VAL A 219 11.23 9.72 -16.11
CA VAL A 219 10.77 8.98 -14.92
C VAL A 219 9.82 9.84 -14.11
N ILE A 220 8.69 9.27 -13.70
CA ILE A 220 7.80 9.87 -12.69
C ILE A 220 8.03 9.12 -11.37
N LEU A 221 8.62 9.81 -10.40
CA LEU A 221 8.92 9.31 -9.06
C LEU A 221 7.77 9.64 -8.11
N ILE A 222 7.04 8.61 -7.68
CA ILE A 222 6.06 8.71 -6.59
C ILE A 222 6.71 8.21 -5.31
N LEU A 223 6.98 9.12 -4.38
CA LEU A 223 7.68 8.85 -3.12
C LEU A 223 6.71 8.79 -1.94
N PRO A 224 7.02 8.04 -0.86
CA PRO A 224 6.17 8.02 0.32
C PRO A 224 5.98 9.43 0.93
N GLU A 225 4.81 9.71 1.50
CA GLU A 225 4.52 11.00 2.16
C GLU A 225 5.50 11.32 3.31
N GLN A 226 6.13 10.31 3.90
CA GLN A 226 7.12 10.44 4.96
C GLN A 226 8.52 10.82 4.49
N ALA A 227 8.79 10.79 3.19
CA ALA A 227 10.09 11.13 2.65
C ALA A 227 10.47 12.58 2.98
N THR A 228 11.69 12.79 3.47
CA THR A 228 12.23 14.13 3.74
C THR A 228 12.81 14.76 2.47
N ARG A 229 13.23 16.04 2.55
CA ARG A 229 13.94 16.69 1.43
C ARG A 229 15.20 15.91 1.05
N SER A 230 15.99 15.47 2.04
CA SER A 230 17.16 14.63 1.78
C SER A 230 16.81 13.30 1.09
N ASP A 231 15.72 12.64 1.48
CA ASP A 231 15.29 11.38 0.86
C ASP A 231 14.91 11.60 -0.61
N VAL A 232 14.13 12.66 -0.88
CA VAL A 232 13.71 13.00 -2.25
C VAL A 232 14.93 13.34 -3.13
N ALA A 233 15.84 14.19 -2.63
CA ALA A 233 17.03 14.59 -3.36
C ALA A 233 17.92 13.38 -3.70
N GLU A 234 18.06 12.44 -2.76
CA GLU A 234 18.83 11.22 -2.97
C GLU A 234 18.22 10.35 -4.08
N VAL A 235 16.91 10.11 -4.06
CA VAL A 235 16.26 9.27 -5.08
C VAL A 235 16.35 9.92 -6.46
N VAL A 236 16.18 11.24 -6.55
CA VAL A 236 16.34 11.99 -7.81
C VAL A 236 17.77 11.86 -8.34
N ASP A 237 18.77 12.03 -7.48
CA ASP A 237 20.18 11.89 -7.86
C ASP A 237 20.46 10.47 -8.40
N LEU A 238 20.06 9.44 -7.66
CA LEU A 238 20.22 8.05 -8.08
C LEU A 238 19.49 7.73 -9.39
N THR A 239 18.34 8.37 -9.64
CA THR A 239 17.60 8.19 -10.90
C THR A 239 18.40 8.77 -12.07
N PHE A 240 19.02 9.95 -11.92
CA PHE A 240 19.86 10.55 -12.96
C PHE A 240 21.21 9.84 -13.17
N GLN A 241 21.65 9.00 -12.22
CA GLN A 241 22.81 8.12 -12.40
C GLN A 241 22.52 6.93 -13.32
N VAL A 242 21.24 6.64 -13.60
CA VAL A 242 20.86 5.61 -14.57
C VAL A 242 21.03 6.16 -16.00
N ASN A 243 21.80 5.44 -16.81
CA ASN A 243 22.06 5.83 -18.20
C ASN A 243 20.76 5.95 -19.00
N GLY A 244 20.63 7.07 -19.73
CA GLY A 244 19.50 7.35 -20.62
C GLY A 244 18.48 8.33 -20.03
N ILE A 245 18.38 8.45 -18.71
CA ILE A 245 17.43 9.36 -18.07
C ILE A 245 17.78 10.82 -18.41
N GLN A 246 16.84 11.52 -19.01
CA GLN A 246 16.94 12.95 -19.37
C GLN A 246 16.14 13.83 -18.42
N ARG A 247 15.05 13.32 -17.85
CA ARG A 247 14.15 14.09 -17.01
C ARG A 247 13.43 13.26 -15.96
N VAL A 248 13.12 13.90 -14.83
CA VAL A 248 12.45 13.31 -13.69
C VAL A 248 11.35 14.25 -13.20
N PHE A 249 10.15 13.72 -12.98
CA PHE A 249 9.06 14.43 -12.31
C PHE A 249 8.78 13.73 -10.97
N VAL A 250 8.83 14.46 -9.86
CA VAL A 250 8.61 13.92 -8.52
C VAL A 250 7.27 14.35 -7.95
N HIS A 251 6.58 13.43 -7.28
CA HIS A 251 5.44 13.73 -6.41
C HIS A 251 5.38 12.79 -5.19
N HIS A 252 4.65 13.19 -4.15
CA HIS A 252 4.34 12.32 -3.00
C HIS A 252 3.12 11.43 -3.25
N SER A 253 3.11 10.27 -2.59
CA SER A 253 2.10 9.23 -2.72
C SER A 253 0.70 9.67 -2.36
N SER A 254 0.55 10.57 -1.39
CA SER A 254 -0.75 11.09 -0.93
C SER A 254 -1.47 11.84 -2.05
N VAL A 255 -0.78 12.78 -2.69
CA VAL A 255 -1.31 13.58 -3.79
C VAL A 255 -1.53 12.71 -5.01
N ALA A 256 -0.58 11.82 -5.32
CA ALA A 256 -0.73 10.90 -6.43
C ALA A 256 -1.97 10.01 -6.22
N ALA A 257 -2.25 9.54 -5.01
CA ALA A 257 -3.46 8.79 -4.72
C ALA A 257 -4.74 9.61 -4.95
N ALA A 258 -4.76 10.88 -4.50
CA ALA A 258 -5.87 11.79 -4.75
C ALA A 258 -6.10 12.03 -6.26
N PHE A 259 -5.03 12.26 -7.03
CA PHE A 259 -5.09 12.38 -8.49
C PHE A 259 -5.60 11.10 -9.15
N GLY A 260 -5.12 9.93 -8.72
CA GLY A 260 -5.57 8.64 -9.23
C GLY A 260 -7.05 8.37 -8.94
N ALA A 261 -7.59 8.96 -7.87
CA ALA A 261 -9.00 8.91 -7.51
C ALA A 261 -9.85 10.04 -8.11
N GLY A 262 -9.25 10.99 -8.84
CA GLY A 262 -9.96 12.15 -9.40
C GLY A 262 -10.44 13.15 -8.35
N LEU A 263 -9.82 13.18 -7.16
CA LEU A 263 -10.22 14.04 -6.05
C LEU A 263 -9.29 15.26 -5.95
N SER A 264 -9.84 16.47 -6.14
CA SER A 264 -9.10 17.73 -5.96
C SER A 264 -8.92 18.11 -4.48
N SER A 265 -9.81 17.62 -3.62
CA SER A 265 -9.82 17.87 -2.19
C SER A 265 -10.34 16.64 -1.46
N CYS A 266 -9.54 16.07 -0.55
CA CYS A 266 -9.93 14.89 0.22
C CYS A 266 -9.05 14.72 1.47
N VAL A 267 -9.44 13.80 2.34
CA VAL A 267 -8.55 13.24 3.37
C VAL A 267 -7.98 11.94 2.81
N VAL A 268 -6.66 11.82 2.71
CA VAL A 268 -6.00 10.56 2.36
C VAL A 268 -5.65 9.82 3.64
N VAL A 269 -6.13 8.59 3.76
CA VAL A 269 -5.85 7.65 4.84
C VAL A 269 -5.08 6.47 4.25
N ASP A 270 -3.77 6.44 4.48
CA ASP A 270 -2.90 5.37 3.98
C ASP A 270 -2.57 4.39 5.11
N ILE A 271 -2.92 3.13 4.92
CA ILE A 271 -2.53 2.03 5.82
C ILE A 271 -1.56 1.10 5.08
N GLY A 272 -0.28 1.43 5.20
CA GLY A 272 0.82 0.69 4.61
C GLY A 272 1.13 -0.62 5.33
N HIS A 273 2.38 -1.07 5.17
CA HIS A 273 2.87 -2.31 5.79
C HIS A 273 3.35 -2.09 7.23
N SER A 274 4.38 -1.26 7.46
CA SER A 274 4.96 -1.04 8.80
C SER A 274 4.58 0.32 9.42
N SER A 275 3.81 1.12 8.69
CA SER A 275 3.29 2.41 9.14
C SER A 275 2.21 2.89 8.19
N GLY A 276 1.43 3.87 8.64
CA GLY A 276 0.46 4.61 7.83
C GLY A 276 0.50 6.11 8.12
N TYR A 277 -0.41 6.85 7.50
CA TYR A 277 -0.62 8.27 7.77
C TYR A 277 -2.02 8.72 7.40
N VAL A 278 -2.40 9.89 7.94
CA VAL A 278 -3.54 10.67 7.47
C VAL A 278 -3.07 12.06 7.07
N VAL A 279 -3.55 12.57 5.94
CA VAL A 279 -3.27 13.93 5.47
C VAL A 279 -4.45 14.49 4.69
N CYS A 280 -4.76 15.75 4.92
CA CYS A 280 -5.74 16.50 4.14
C CYS A 280 -5.07 17.11 2.90
N MET A 281 -5.72 16.96 1.75
CA MET A 281 -5.26 17.37 0.44
C MET A 281 -6.14 18.48 -0.12
N GLU A 282 -5.54 19.51 -0.69
CA GLU A 282 -6.26 20.61 -1.34
C GLU A 282 -5.49 21.12 -2.55
N ASP A 283 -6.17 21.17 -3.70
CA ASP A 283 -5.66 21.69 -4.97
C ASP A 283 -4.29 21.11 -5.37
N GLY A 284 -4.13 19.79 -5.17
CA GLY A 284 -2.90 19.06 -5.47
C GLY A 284 -1.76 19.26 -4.46
N THR A 285 -2.04 19.83 -3.30
CA THR A 285 -1.04 20.05 -2.24
C THR A 285 -1.48 19.46 -0.91
N ALA A 286 -0.52 18.93 -0.15
CA ALA A 286 -0.77 18.44 1.20
C ALA A 286 -0.87 19.61 2.17
N VAL A 287 -1.94 19.65 2.97
CA VAL A 287 -2.07 20.58 4.10
C VAL A 287 -1.13 20.08 5.20
N ALA A 288 0.09 20.60 5.25
CA ALA A 288 1.17 19.98 6.01
C ALA A 288 0.90 19.83 7.53
N ASP A 289 0.21 20.79 8.15
CA ASP A 289 -0.17 20.69 9.57
C ASP A 289 -1.20 19.58 9.83
N SER A 290 -1.95 19.13 8.82
CA SER A 290 -2.93 18.06 8.96
C SER A 290 -2.29 16.66 9.04
N ARG A 291 -0.99 16.52 8.77
CA ARG A 291 -0.31 15.22 8.73
C ARG A 291 -0.31 14.55 10.10
N VAL A 292 -0.89 13.36 10.18
CA VAL A 292 -0.92 12.50 11.37
C VAL A 292 -0.25 11.17 11.03
N LYS A 293 0.71 10.75 11.85
CA LYS A 293 1.40 9.46 11.67
C LYS A 293 0.59 8.36 12.33
N ILE A 294 0.50 7.21 11.64
CA ILE A 294 -0.03 5.96 12.21
C ILE A 294 1.17 5.02 12.37
N PRO A 295 1.58 4.66 13.60
CA PRO A 295 2.81 3.89 13.85
C PRO A 295 2.59 2.38 13.73
N TYR A 296 1.55 1.96 13.02
CA TYR A 296 1.21 0.57 12.74
C TYR A 296 0.68 0.45 11.31
N GLY A 297 0.74 -0.75 10.77
CA GLY A 297 0.18 -1.11 9.48
C GLY A 297 -0.12 -2.60 9.38
N GLY A 298 -0.09 -3.12 8.16
CA GLY A 298 -0.37 -4.53 7.90
C GLY A 298 0.59 -5.51 8.58
N ARG A 299 1.82 -5.11 8.89
CA ARG A 299 2.82 -5.93 9.59
C ARG A 299 2.38 -6.22 11.00
N GLU A 300 1.96 -5.18 11.73
CA GLU A 300 1.47 -5.31 13.11
C GLU A 300 0.14 -6.08 13.15
N VAL A 301 -0.73 -5.91 12.15
CA VAL A 301 -1.95 -6.73 12.02
C VAL A 301 -1.59 -8.20 11.79
N SER A 302 -0.67 -8.51 10.88
CA SER A 302 -0.19 -9.87 10.63
C SER A 302 0.46 -10.50 11.87
N ALA A 303 1.23 -9.73 12.64
CA ALA A 303 1.80 -10.21 13.90
C ALA A 303 0.74 -10.47 14.97
N ALA A 304 -0.29 -9.62 15.07
CA ALA A 304 -1.42 -9.88 15.95
C ALA A 304 -2.19 -11.15 15.53
N ILE A 305 -2.35 -11.41 14.22
CA ILE A 305 -2.90 -12.68 13.73
C ILE A 305 -2.04 -13.86 14.21
N GLN A 306 -0.71 -13.77 14.08
CA GLN A 306 0.21 -14.82 14.51
C GLN A 306 0.09 -15.11 16.01
N VAL A 307 0.17 -14.07 16.86
CA VAL A 307 0.08 -14.25 18.32
C VAL A 307 -1.27 -14.82 18.74
N ILE A 308 -2.36 -14.36 18.13
CA ILE A 308 -3.69 -14.92 18.37
C ILE A 308 -3.76 -16.40 17.93
N ALA A 309 -3.15 -16.73 16.79
CA ALA A 309 -3.08 -18.09 16.30
C ALA A 309 -2.30 -19.00 17.26
N ASP A 310 -1.18 -18.52 17.79
CA ASP A 310 -0.30 -19.26 18.70
C ASP A 310 -0.92 -19.48 20.08
N GLN A 311 -1.61 -18.47 20.61
CA GLN A 311 -2.15 -18.52 21.97
C GLN A 311 -3.53 -19.17 22.06
N TYR A 312 -4.40 -18.95 21.07
CA TYR A 312 -5.84 -19.26 21.21
C TYR A 312 -6.35 -20.33 20.25
N CYS A 313 -5.60 -20.66 19.19
CA CYS A 313 -6.15 -21.45 18.09
C CYS A 313 -5.73 -22.91 18.12
N GLU A 314 -6.66 -23.79 17.71
CA GLU A 314 -6.31 -25.15 17.29
C GLU A 314 -5.58 -25.05 15.94
N ARG A 315 -4.23 -25.09 15.97
CA ARG A 315 -3.35 -25.03 14.80
C ARG A 315 -3.22 -26.41 14.15
N ASP A 316 -3.49 -26.50 12.85
CA ASP A 316 -3.32 -27.69 12.02
C ASP A 316 -2.59 -27.29 10.72
N ILE A 317 -1.26 -27.29 10.77
CA ILE A 317 -0.39 -26.74 9.73
C ILE A 317 0.45 -27.88 9.15
N CYS A 318 0.46 -28.02 7.82
CA CYS A 318 1.26 -29.03 7.14
C CYS A 318 2.77 -28.82 7.38
N GLU A 319 3.54 -29.90 7.35
CA GLU A 319 5.01 -29.83 7.47
C GLU A 319 5.64 -29.07 6.29
N GLY A 320 6.84 -28.52 6.51
CA GLY A 320 7.63 -27.87 5.45
C GLY A 320 7.22 -26.45 5.11
N ILE A 321 6.49 -25.77 6.00
CA ILE A 321 6.27 -24.31 5.95
C ILE A 321 7.45 -23.61 6.61
N ASP A 322 8.14 -22.74 5.86
CA ASP A 322 9.17 -21.85 6.41
C ASP A 322 8.62 -20.45 6.73
N ASP A 323 9.45 -19.57 7.29
CA ASP A 323 9.02 -18.21 7.68
C ASP A 323 8.54 -17.37 6.48
N SER A 324 9.08 -17.59 5.28
CA SER A 324 8.64 -16.87 4.08
C SER A 324 7.27 -17.36 3.61
N ASP A 325 7.01 -18.67 3.74
CA ASP A 325 5.70 -19.25 3.48
C ASP A 325 4.68 -18.76 4.51
N GLU A 326 5.06 -18.69 5.79
CA GLU A 326 4.21 -18.18 6.87
C GLU A 326 3.88 -16.70 6.68
N GLU A 327 4.84 -15.85 6.28
CA GLU A 327 4.57 -14.45 5.92
C GLU A 327 3.56 -14.36 4.76
N ALA A 328 3.72 -15.17 3.71
CA ALA A 328 2.80 -15.19 2.58
C ALA A 328 1.38 -15.61 2.99
N VAL A 329 1.26 -16.62 3.89
CA VAL A 329 -0.02 -17.04 4.47
C VAL A 329 -0.65 -15.93 5.30
N LEU A 330 0.09 -15.29 6.19
CA LEU A 330 -0.41 -14.20 7.03
C LEU A 330 -0.88 -13.00 6.20
N VAL A 331 -0.17 -12.66 5.13
CA VAL A 331 -0.57 -11.61 4.18
C VAL A 331 -1.88 -11.99 3.49
N ALA A 332 -2.01 -13.24 3.00
CA ALA A 332 -3.23 -13.71 2.36
C ALA A 332 -4.43 -13.73 3.33
N VAL A 333 -4.24 -14.19 4.57
CA VAL A 333 -5.29 -14.15 5.61
C VAL A 333 -5.72 -12.70 5.87
N LYS A 334 -4.77 -11.78 6.04
CA LYS A 334 -5.04 -10.36 6.27
C LYS A 334 -5.75 -9.69 5.08
N GLU A 335 -5.34 -9.96 3.85
CA GLU A 335 -5.85 -9.22 2.68
C GLU A 335 -7.09 -9.87 2.04
N GLN A 336 -7.34 -11.16 2.27
CA GLN A 336 -8.40 -11.90 1.57
C GLN A 336 -9.47 -12.47 2.50
N LEU A 337 -9.15 -12.70 3.78
CA LEU A 337 -10.07 -13.34 4.73
C LEU A 337 -10.52 -12.45 5.88
N CYS A 338 -9.77 -11.39 6.18
CA CYS A 338 -10.08 -10.48 7.29
C CYS A 338 -11.24 -9.53 6.99
N ASP A 339 -12.05 -9.28 8.02
CA ASP A 339 -13.23 -8.41 7.97
C ASP A 339 -13.27 -7.49 9.19
N ALA A 340 -13.40 -6.19 8.95
CA ALA A 340 -13.41 -5.18 10.01
C ALA A 340 -14.78 -4.99 10.70
N SER A 341 -15.88 -5.46 10.11
CA SER A 341 -17.26 -5.19 10.56
C SER A 341 -17.64 -5.93 11.84
N GLY A 342 -17.00 -7.07 12.12
CA GLY A 342 -17.41 -7.97 13.19
C GLY A 342 -18.80 -8.61 12.97
N GLU A 343 -19.38 -8.48 11.76
CA GLU A 343 -20.66 -9.10 11.37
C GLU A 343 -20.47 -10.45 10.66
N ASP A 344 -19.23 -10.93 10.62
CA ASP A 344 -18.88 -12.16 9.94
C ASP A 344 -19.51 -13.39 10.61
N ASN A 345 -19.77 -14.41 9.81
CA ASN A 345 -20.39 -15.64 10.26
C ASN A 345 -19.39 -16.58 10.96
N ASP A 346 -19.90 -17.53 11.74
CA ASP A 346 -19.06 -18.48 12.49
C ASP A 346 -18.39 -19.57 11.60
N SER A 347 -18.56 -19.54 10.28
CA SER A 347 -17.98 -20.55 9.37
C SER A 347 -16.49 -20.28 9.10
N LEU A 348 -15.75 -21.31 8.68
CA LEU A 348 -14.36 -21.15 8.26
C LEU A 348 -14.29 -20.37 6.95
N ALA A 349 -13.52 -19.28 6.96
CA ALA A 349 -13.15 -18.58 5.74
C ALA A 349 -11.94 -19.26 5.13
N ILE A 350 -11.91 -19.40 3.80
CA ILE A 350 -10.93 -20.22 3.09
C ILE A 350 -10.32 -19.41 1.96
N THR A 351 -8.99 -19.43 1.83
CA THR A 351 -8.28 -18.96 0.64
C THR A 351 -7.22 -19.94 0.21
N ASN A 352 -6.75 -19.80 -1.04
CA ASN A 352 -5.60 -20.53 -1.57
C ASN A 352 -4.41 -19.57 -1.70
N VAL A 353 -3.24 -20.03 -1.25
CA VAL A 353 -1.98 -19.30 -1.32
C VAL A 353 -1.04 -20.05 -2.24
N ALA A 354 -0.66 -19.43 -3.36
CA ALA A 354 0.35 -19.96 -4.26
C ALA A 354 1.74 -19.54 -3.76
N LEU A 355 2.59 -20.51 -3.49
CA LEU A 355 3.98 -20.30 -3.07
C LEU A 355 4.92 -20.25 -4.29
N LYS A 356 6.12 -19.73 -4.08
CA LYS A 356 7.13 -19.51 -5.14
C LYS A 356 7.67 -20.81 -5.74
N ASP A 357 7.68 -21.88 -4.97
CA ASP A 357 8.10 -23.21 -5.42
C ASP A 357 6.97 -23.99 -6.12
N ASN A 358 5.88 -23.31 -6.47
CA ASN A 358 4.66 -23.84 -7.09
C ASN A 358 3.82 -24.76 -6.19
N ARG A 359 4.11 -24.82 -4.88
CA ARG A 359 3.16 -25.38 -3.91
C ARG A 359 1.93 -24.48 -3.82
N ASN A 360 0.78 -25.11 -3.62
CA ASN A 360 -0.47 -24.44 -3.30
C ASN A 360 -0.89 -24.83 -1.90
N LEU A 361 -1.14 -23.84 -1.06
CA LEU A 361 -1.70 -24.04 0.27
C LEU A 361 -3.17 -23.66 0.26
N ARG A 362 -4.00 -24.43 0.96
CA ARG A 362 -5.35 -24.06 1.34
C ARG A 362 -5.31 -23.61 2.79
N VAL A 363 -5.67 -22.36 3.03
CA VAL A 363 -5.68 -21.75 4.35
C VAL A 363 -7.11 -21.58 4.81
N SER A 364 -7.46 -22.10 5.98
CA SER A 364 -8.79 -21.98 6.58
C SER A 364 -8.70 -21.34 7.96
N VAL A 365 -9.41 -20.24 8.17
CA VAL A 365 -9.38 -19.49 9.44
C VAL A 365 -10.77 -19.26 10.03
N GLY A 366 -10.85 -19.37 11.35
CA GLY A 366 -12.04 -19.01 12.13
C GLY A 366 -12.25 -17.50 12.23
N VAL A 367 -13.46 -17.10 12.66
CA VAL A 367 -13.85 -15.69 12.78
C VAL A 367 -13.01 -14.89 13.79
N GLY A 368 -12.42 -15.57 14.79
CA GLY A 368 -11.53 -14.97 15.78
C GLY A 368 -10.28 -14.36 15.16
N LEU A 369 -9.52 -15.13 14.37
CA LEU A 369 -8.29 -14.61 13.73
C LEU A 369 -8.59 -13.46 12.78
N ARG A 370 -9.68 -13.56 12.01
CA ARG A 370 -9.94 -12.65 10.88
C ARG A 370 -10.66 -11.36 11.26
N SER A 371 -11.18 -11.27 12.49
CA SER A 371 -11.89 -10.07 12.98
C SER A 371 -11.17 -9.39 14.15
N VAL A 372 -10.58 -10.17 15.06
CA VAL A 372 -10.01 -9.62 16.30
C VAL A 372 -8.72 -8.85 16.01
N ALA A 373 -7.79 -9.40 15.24
CA ALA A 373 -6.55 -8.71 14.88
C ALA A 373 -6.81 -7.38 14.14
N VAL A 374 -7.78 -7.37 13.23
CA VAL A 374 -8.20 -6.18 12.46
C VAL A 374 -8.78 -5.09 13.35
N SER A 375 -9.48 -5.48 14.42
CA SER A 375 -10.01 -4.52 15.41
C SER A 375 -8.89 -3.69 16.01
N GLY A 376 -7.65 -4.19 16.00
CA GLY A 376 -6.45 -3.44 16.36
C GLY A 376 -6.29 -2.11 15.60
N LEU A 377 -6.81 -1.96 14.38
CA LEU A 377 -6.79 -0.67 13.67
C LEU A 377 -7.59 0.43 14.40
N PHE A 378 -8.56 0.04 15.23
CA PHE A 378 -9.38 0.93 16.07
C PHE A 378 -9.06 0.80 17.57
N TYR A 379 -8.29 -0.22 17.95
CA TYR A 379 -7.81 -0.48 19.31
C TYR A 379 -6.31 -0.80 19.26
N PRO A 380 -5.45 0.18 18.93
CA PRO A 380 -4.09 -0.06 18.47
C PRO A 380 -3.15 -0.63 19.54
N LYS A 381 -3.56 -0.67 20.80
CA LYS A 381 -2.89 -1.47 21.84
C LYS A 381 -2.81 -2.96 21.49
N LEU A 382 -3.75 -3.48 20.69
CA LEU A 382 -3.69 -4.84 20.15
C LEU A 382 -2.63 -5.01 19.05
N LEU A 383 -2.19 -3.92 18.42
CA LEU A 383 -1.17 -3.93 17.35
C LEU A 383 0.24 -3.65 17.89
N GLN A 384 0.32 -3.30 19.17
CA GLN A 384 1.54 -3.44 19.92
C GLN A 384 1.73 -4.96 20.11
N VAL A 385 2.23 -5.65 19.07
CA VAL A 385 2.78 -7.03 19.12
C VAL A 385 4.20 -7.13 18.54
N LEU A 386 4.66 -6.12 17.76
CA LEU A 386 6.06 -5.96 17.27
C LEU A 386 6.97 -4.79 17.80
N SER A 387 6.45 -3.78 18.51
CA SER A 387 7.19 -2.92 19.47
C SER A 387 7.97 -3.61 20.62
N GLY A 388 9.29 -3.73 20.41
CA GLY A 388 10.22 -3.15 21.37
C GLY A 388 9.85 -1.67 21.62
N ALA A 389 10.13 -1.15 22.83
CA ALA A 389 9.68 0.17 23.34
C ALA A 389 9.37 1.19 22.23
N PRO A 390 8.23 1.93 22.28
CA PRO A 390 7.78 2.82 21.21
C PRO A 390 8.99 3.58 20.70
N GLN A 391 9.42 3.23 19.48
CA GLN A 391 10.67 3.72 18.92
C GLN A 391 10.63 5.21 19.19
N LYS A 392 11.51 5.70 20.08
CA LYS A 392 11.51 7.13 20.43
C LYS A 392 11.49 7.78 19.08
N VAL A 393 10.36 8.39 18.73
CA VAL A 393 10.26 9.13 17.49
C VAL A 393 11.26 10.21 17.79
N ALA A 394 12.48 10.04 17.27
CA ALA A 394 13.49 11.07 17.39
C ALA A 394 12.72 12.30 16.97
N PRO A 395 12.69 13.35 17.82
CA PRO A 395 11.99 14.58 17.46
C PRO A 395 12.39 14.84 16.03
N ALA A 396 11.37 15.00 15.17
CA ALA A 396 11.56 15.06 13.73
C ALA A 396 12.85 15.85 13.51
N ALA A 397 13.73 15.31 12.66
CA ALA A 397 14.99 15.93 12.34
C ALA A 397 14.78 17.26 11.58
N ASP A 398 13.73 18.02 11.92
CA ASP A 398 13.46 19.41 11.61
C ASP A 398 14.75 20.22 11.74
N ASP A 399 15.58 19.93 12.74
CA ASP A 399 16.83 20.63 12.97
C ASP A 399 18.02 20.14 12.11
N ASP A 400 18.00 18.92 11.55
CA ASP A 400 19.09 18.37 10.73
C ASP A 400 18.78 18.48 9.23
N ASP A 401 17.54 18.20 8.81
CA ASP A 401 17.09 18.34 7.41
C ASP A 401 17.01 19.82 7.01
N SER A 402 16.58 20.71 7.92
CA SER A 402 16.62 22.17 7.66
C SER A 402 18.05 22.68 7.62
N LYS A 403 18.96 22.22 8.49
CA LYS A 403 20.39 22.60 8.43
C LYS A 403 21.06 22.09 7.16
N TRP A 404 20.76 20.86 6.76
CA TRP A 404 21.22 20.29 5.49
C TRP A 404 20.72 21.13 4.32
N PHE A 405 19.43 21.50 4.32
CA PHE A 405 18.85 22.35 3.28
C PHE A 405 19.44 23.76 3.26
N ASP A 406 19.54 24.43 4.41
CA ASP A 406 20.12 25.77 4.55
C ASP A 406 21.58 25.79 4.10
N SER A 407 22.34 24.72 4.36
CA SER A 407 23.72 24.60 3.87
C SER A 407 23.83 24.50 2.34
N LEU A 408 22.76 24.07 1.66
CA LEU A 408 22.70 23.94 0.20
C LEU A 408 22.11 25.19 -0.47
N VAL A 409 21.56 26.13 0.31
CA VAL A 409 20.77 27.26 -0.20
C VAL A 409 21.19 28.59 0.45
N ASP A 410 22.08 29.33 -0.23
CA ASP A 410 22.48 30.70 0.14
C ASP A 410 21.46 31.76 -0.34
N ASP A 411 20.21 31.75 0.16
CA ASP A 411 19.23 32.80 -0.21
C ASP A 411 18.19 33.12 0.89
N THR A 412 18.43 34.19 1.64
CA THR A 412 17.73 34.54 2.90
C THR A 412 16.30 35.07 2.74
N ALA A 413 15.92 35.59 1.57
CA ALA A 413 14.61 36.24 1.37
C ALA A 413 13.48 35.26 0.98
N ARG A 414 13.81 34.15 0.29
CA ARG A 414 12.86 33.06 -0.03
C ARG A 414 12.83 31.97 1.03
N ALA A 415 13.92 31.81 1.78
CA ALA A 415 13.99 30.96 2.97
C ALA A 415 12.86 31.28 3.98
N ALA A 416 12.45 32.55 4.11
CA ALA A 416 11.36 32.92 5.03
C ALA A 416 9.96 32.36 4.64
N ARG A 417 9.68 32.15 3.35
CA ARG A 417 8.43 31.51 2.89
C ARG A 417 8.49 29.99 3.00
N ALA A 418 9.64 29.39 2.68
CA ALA A 418 9.89 27.96 2.89
C ALA A 418 9.97 27.57 4.38
N ALA A 419 10.38 28.51 5.25
CA ALA A 419 10.40 28.33 6.70
C ALA A 419 9.01 28.49 7.36
N ALA A 420 8.06 29.15 6.68
CA ALA A 420 6.67 29.23 7.13
C ALA A 420 5.86 27.96 6.76
N ALA A 421 6.26 27.26 5.70
CA ALA A 421 5.74 25.94 5.37
C ALA A 421 6.42 24.86 6.23
N ARG A 422 5.65 23.87 6.70
CA ARG A 422 6.24 22.71 7.38
C ARG A 422 7.07 21.90 6.38
N PRO A 423 8.22 21.35 6.80
CA PRO A 423 9.09 20.59 5.90
C PRO A 423 8.41 19.32 5.35
N LEU A 424 8.94 18.78 4.26
CA LEU A 424 8.54 17.47 3.75
C LEU A 424 8.81 16.38 4.78
N GLY A 425 7.93 15.39 4.84
CA GLY A 425 8.01 14.34 5.87
C GLY A 425 7.76 14.83 7.30
N PHE A 426 7.32 16.08 7.50
CA PHE A 426 6.90 16.58 8.81
C PHE A 426 5.60 15.91 9.27
N PHE A 427 5.61 15.29 10.44
CA PHE A 427 4.42 14.79 11.11
C PHE A 427 4.33 15.43 12.48
N SER A 428 3.28 16.20 12.71
CA SER A 428 3.10 16.83 14.02
C SER A 428 2.88 15.78 15.09
N THR A 429 3.63 15.89 16.18
CA THR A 429 3.48 15.06 17.38
C THR A 429 2.05 15.17 17.91
N SER A 430 1.34 14.05 17.96
CA SER A 430 0.05 13.94 18.66
C SER A 430 0.29 13.68 20.15
N SER A 431 -0.65 14.13 20.99
CA SER A 431 -0.65 13.79 22.42
C SER A 431 -0.85 12.29 22.64
N ASN A 432 -1.55 11.63 21.72
CA ASN A 432 -1.66 10.18 21.67
C ASN A 432 -0.61 9.64 20.68
N PRO A 433 0.48 8.99 21.13
CA PRO A 433 1.51 8.44 20.25
C PRO A 433 1.04 7.22 19.45
N LEU A 434 -0.14 6.66 19.79
CA LEU A 434 -0.74 5.49 19.18
C LEU A 434 -2.23 5.77 18.89
N PRO A 435 -2.55 6.71 17.99
CA PRO A 435 -3.94 7.05 17.68
C PRO A 435 -4.62 5.88 16.99
N ALA A 436 -5.91 5.65 17.29
CA ALA A 436 -6.74 4.78 16.48
C ALA A 436 -6.93 5.38 15.06
N LEU A 437 -7.33 4.57 14.09
CA LEU A 437 -7.43 5.00 12.69
C LEU A 437 -8.42 6.17 12.51
N ASP A 438 -9.58 6.08 13.15
CA ASP A 438 -10.63 7.10 13.17
C ASP A 438 -10.22 8.34 13.98
N GLU A 439 -9.50 8.15 15.08
CA GLU A 439 -8.89 9.24 15.85
C GLU A 439 -7.83 10.00 15.04
N ALA A 440 -7.02 9.31 14.24
CA ALA A 440 -6.02 9.95 13.39
C ALA A 440 -6.65 10.86 12.33
N VAL A 441 -7.77 10.44 11.74
CA VAL A 441 -8.57 11.28 10.82
C VAL A 441 -9.15 12.48 11.54
N GLU A 442 -9.71 12.27 12.73
CA GLU A 442 -10.23 13.34 13.57
C GLU A 442 -9.14 14.39 13.88
N ILE A 443 -7.99 13.95 14.38
CA ILE A 443 -6.84 14.82 14.69
C ILE A 443 -6.44 15.63 13.45
N SER A 444 -6.36 14.99 12.28
CA SER A 444 -6.01 15.65 11.02
C SER A 444 -6.98 16.78 10.70
N LEU A 445 -8.29 16.49 10.74
CA LEU A 445 -9.36 17.46 10.48
C LEU A 445 -9.38 18.61 11.50
N SER A 446 -9.18 18.30 12.78
CA SER A 446 -9.12 19.32 13.84
C SER A 446 -7.99 20.33 13.59
N ARG A 447 -6.83 19.87 13.11
CA ARG A 447 -5.69 20.74 12.79
C ARG A 447 -5.94 21.63 11.57
N VAL A 448 -6.64 21.13 10.55
CA VAL A 448 -7.00 21.94 9.36
C VAL A 448 -7.82 23.18 9.73
N VAL A 449 -8.75 23.02 10.68
CA VAL A 449 -9.68 24.07 11.10
C VAL A 449 -9.23 24.85 12.34
N GLU A 450 -8.06 24.50 12.90
CA GLU A 450 -7.50 25.19 14.04
C GLU A 450 -7.23 26.66 13.70
N GLY A 451 -7.72 27.57 14.55
CA GLY A 451 -7.61 29.01 14.32
C GLY A 451 -8.50 29.59 13.20
N LYS A 452 -9.35 28.79 12.54
CA LYS A 452 -10.22 29.21 11.42
C LYS A 452 -11.73 29.07 11.72
N PRO A 453 -12.29 29.77 12.72
CA PRO A 453 -13.68 29.57 13.16
C PRO A 453 -14.74 29.89 12.08
N ALA A 454 -14.46 30.82 11.18
CA ALA A 454 -15.37 31.21 10.11
C ALA A 454 -15.50 30.13 9.01
N GLU A 455 -14.42 29.41 8.73
CA GLU A 455 -14.33 28.41 7.66
C GLU A 455 -14.54 26.98 8.18
N LYS A 456 -14.46 26.77 9.51
CA LYS A 456 -14.55 25.45 10.16
C LYS A 456 -15.67 24.57 9.59
N LYS A 457 -16.88 25.11 9.42
CA LYS A 457 -18.04 24.35 8.95
C LYS A 457 -17.93 23.92 7.49
N SER A 458 -17.47 24.80 6.61
CA SER A 458 -17.30 24.49 5.18
C SER A 458 -16.15 23.51 4.96
N GLU A 459 -15.03 23.74 5.65
CA GLU A 459 -13.83 22.89 5.58
C GLU A 459 -14.11 21.46 6.04
N LEU A 460 -14.73 21.29 7.21
CA LEU A 460 -15.08 19.95 7.70
C LEU A 460 -16.01 19.22 6.73
N LYS A 461 -17.05 19.89 6.20
CA LYS A 461 -17.96 19.26 5.23
C LYS A 461 -17.24 18.85 3.95
N ARG A 462 -16.34 19.70 3.45
CA ARG A 462 -15.56 19.45 2.25
C ARG A 462 -14.67 18.22 2.41
N PHE A 463 -13.90 18.13 3.49
CA PHE A 463 -12.99 17.01 3.74
C PHE A 463 -13.71 15.71 4.15
N LEU A 464 -14.76 15.79 4.98
CA LEU A 464 -15.55 14.62 5.38
C LEU A 464 -16.32 14.00 4.20
N GLY A 465 -16.68 14.81 3.19
CA GLY A 465 -17.30 14.35 1.95
C GLY A 465 -16.39 13.55 1.03
N ALA A 466 -15.10 13.43 1.35
CA ALA A 466 -14.16 12.62 0.59
C ALA A 466 -13.01 12.14 1.48
N VAL A 467 -13.19 10.99 2.15
CA VAL A 467 -12.13 10.32 2.91
C VAL A 467 -11.62 9.12 2.09
N LEU A 468 -10.52 9.31 1.39
CA LEU A 468 -9.91 8.32 0.51
C LEU A 468 -9.03 7.35 1.32
N LEU A 469 -9.44 6.09 1.38
CA LEU A 469 -8.69 5.01 2.02
C LEU A 469 -7.80 4.28 1.00
N VAL A 470 -6.48 4.27 1.25
CA VAL A 470 -5.46 3.66 0.39
C VAL A 470 -4.45 2.82 1.19
N GLY A 471 -3.44 2.29 0.51
CA GLY A 471 -2.40 1.43 1.09
C GLY A 471 -2.69 -0.06 0.93
N GLY A 472 -1.74 -0.92 1.26
CA GLY A 472 -1.93 -2.38 1.10
C GLY A 472 -3.01 -2.96 2.02
N SER A 473 -3.15 -2.40 3.22
CA SER A 473 -4.09 -2.91 4.23
C SER A 473 -5.53 -2.43 4.02
N CYS A 474 -5.80 -1.57 3.03
CA CYS A 474 -7.17 -1.18 2.67
C CYS A 474 -8.00 -2.33 2.08
N LYS A 475 -7.35 -3.43 1.68
CA LYS A 475 -7.97 -4.65 1.12
C LYS A 475 -8.77 -5.45 2.16
N ILE A 476 -8.62 -5.13 3.45
CA ILE A 476 -9.42 -5.71 4.52
C ILE A 476 -10.90 -5.41 4.26
N LEU A 477 -11.72 -6.47 4.26
CA LEU A 477 -13.13 -6.35 3.92
C LEU A 477 -13.87 -5.45 4.93
N ASN A 478 -14.81 -4.65 4.43
CA ASN A 478 -15.63 -3.72 5.21
C ASN A 478 -14.86 -2.64 5.99
N LEU A 479 -13.55 -2.48 5.83
CA LEU A 479 -12.77 -1.48 6.57
C LEU A 479 -13.27 -0.04 6.31
N GLY A 480 -13.52 0.31 5.04
CA GLY A 480 -14.06 1.63 4.69
C GLY A 480 -15.42 1.91 5.32
N ARG A 481 -16.33 0.92 5.29
CA ARG A 481 -17.66 1.00 5.92
C ARG A 481 -17.56 1.24 7.44
N VAL A 482 -16.68 0.52 8.13
CA VAL A 482 -16.49 0.66 9.58
C VAL A 482 -15.86 2.00 9.92
N LEU A 483 -14.84 2.42 9.17
CA LEU A 483 -14.25 3.74 9.32
C LEU A 483 -15.31 4.84 9.15
N GLU A 484 -16.16 4.75 8.13
CA GLU A 484 -17.25 5.70 7.89
C GLU A 484 -18.20 5.78 9.09
N GLN A 485 -18.67 4.63 9.61
CA GLN A 485 -19.56 4.59 10.77
C GLN A 485 -18.94 5.23 12.01
N ARG A 486 -17.66 4.96 12.26
CA ARG A 486 -16.93 5.52 13.41
C ARG A 486 -16.71 7.02 13.26
N LEU A 487 -16.36 7.49 12.07
CA LEU A 487 -16.25 8.91 11.76
C LEU A 487 -17.58 9.63 11.93
N ARG A 488 -18.72 9.04 11.51
CA ARG A 488 -20.05 9.61 11.77
C ARG A 488 -20.31 9.82 13.26
N ALA A 489 -19.99 8.84 14.09
CA ALA A 489 -20.13 8.96 15.55
C ALA A 489 -19.21 10.07 16.13
N ILE A 490 -17.99 10.19 15.62
CA ILE A 490 -17.07 11.29 16.00
C ILE A 490 -17.66 12.64 15.60
N VAL A 491 -18.20 12.76 14.38
CA VAL A 491 -18.81 14.00 13.88
C VAL A 491 -20.00 14.42 14.74
N GLU A 492 -20.91 13.50 15.06
CA GLU A 492 -22.08 13.76 15.90
C GLU A 492 -21.69 14.24 17.30
N SER A 493 -20.60 13.70 17.85
CA SER A 493 -20.10 14.05 19.17
C SER A 493 -19.31 15.36 19.20
N LYS A 494 -18.35 15.52 18.28
CA LYS A 494 -17.35 16.61 18.31
C LYS A 494 -17.79 17.85 17.52
N TRP A 495 -18.56 17.67 16.45
CA TRP A 495 -19.00 18.73 15.56
C TRP A 495 -20.51 18.63 15.29
N PRO A 496 -21.36 18.80 16.31
CA PRO A 496 -22.81 18.58 16.19
C PRO A 496 -23.52 19.49 15.17
N ASP A 497 -22.87 20.57 14.73
CA ASP A 497 -23.38 21.47 13.67
C ASP A 497 -23.17 20.93 12.23
N ILE A 498 -22.49 19.78 12.10
CA ILE A 498 -22.22 19.07 10.85
C ILE A 498 -23.14 17.85 10.79
N ASP A 499 -23.87 17.72 9.68
CA ASP A 499 -24.66 16.51 9.42
C ASP A 499 -23.70 15.34 9.17
N SER A 500 -23.76 14.31 10.02
CA SER A 500 -22.90 13.12 9.91
C SER A 500 -23.12 12.35 8.61
N LYS A 501 -24.23 12.55 7.89
CA LYS A 501 -24.44 11.98 6.56
C LYS A 501 -23.48 12.49 5.50
N VAL A 502 -22.78 13.61 5.75
CA VAL A 502 -21.75 14.12 4.85
C VAL A 502 -20.52 13.21 4.79
N VAL A 503 -20.30 12.36 5.80
CA VAL A 503 -19.14 11.48 5.83
C VAL A 503 -19.25 10.42 4.75
N GLU A 504 -18.27 10.42 3.86
CA GLU A 504 -18.12 9.46 2.76
C GLU A 504 -16.68 8.91 2.75
N VAL A 505 -16.55 7.59 2.95
CA VAL A 505 -15.26 6.91 2.84
C VAL A 505 -15.16 6.22 1.48
N VAL A 506 -14.20 6.64 0.68
CA VAL A 506 -13.95 6.15 -0.67
C VAL A 506 -12.83 5.12 -0.62
N VAL A 507 -13.08 3.91 -1.13
CA VAL A 507 -12.11 2.81 -1.22
C VAL A 507 -11.90 2.45 -2.69
N GLY A 508 -11.33 3.39 -3.46
CA GLY A 508 -11.20 3.27 -4.91
C GLY A 508 -12.54 3.22 -5.68
N GLU A 509 -12.48 3.39 -6.99
CA GLU A 509 -13.64 3.11 -7.85
C GLU A 509 -13.83 1.60 -8.07
N LYS A 510 -15.03 1.21 -8.52
CA LYS A 510 -15.30 -0.18 -8.93
C LYS A 510 -14.28 -0.59 -10.00
N ASP A 511 -13.60 -1.71 -9.80
CA ASP A 511 -12.55 -2.28 -10.66
C ASP A 511 -11.14 -1.64 -10.54
N MET A 512 -10.88 -0.81 -9.53
CA MET A 512 -9.55 -0.26 -9.24
C MET A 512 -9.00 -0.77 -7.89
N ASP A 513 -7.80 -1.37 -7.86
CA ASP A 513 -7.13 -1.71 -6.61
C ASP A 513 -6.68 -0.41 -5.90
N PRO A 514 -7.20 -0.09 -4.70
CA PRO A 514 -6.86 1.17 -4.02
C PRO A 514 -5.39 1.24 -3.59
N SER A 515 -4.70 0.10 -3.51
CA SER A 515 -3.26 0.05 -3.24
C SER A 515 -2.41 0.53 -4.43
N GLU A 516 -2.99 0.63 -5.63
CA GLU A 516 -2.34 1.08 -6.88
C GLU A 516 -2.67 2.54 -7.23
N LEU A 517 -3.59 3.18 -6.50
CA LEU A 517 -4.08 4.54 -6.80
C LEU A 517 -2.96 5.57 -6.96
N ALA A 518 -1.94 5.52 -6.08
CA ALA A 518 -0.81 6.44 -6.15
C ALA A 518 0.00 6.26 -7.46
N TRP A 519 0.23 5.01 -7.88
CA TRP A 519 0.89 4.75 -9.17
C TRP A 519 0.02 5.23 -10.33
N LYS A 520 -1.30 4.99 -10.29
CA LYS A 520 -2.25 5.47 -11.31
C LYS A 520 -2.29 6.99 -11.38
N GLY A 521 -2.19 7.69 -10.25
CA GLY A 521 -2.03 9.14 -10.23
C GLY A 521 -0.76 9.61 -10.92
N GLY A 522 0.36 8.92 -10.72
CA GLY A 522 1.59 9.17 -11.48
C GLY A 522 1.41 8.96 -12.98
N ALA A 523 0.66 7.93 -13.38
CA ALA A 523 0.30 7.69 -14.78
C ALA A 523 -0.61 8.80 -15.35
N VAL A 524 -1.56 9.33 -14.57
CA VAL A 524 -2.37 10.49 -14.94
C VAL A 524 -1.48 11.73 -15.12
N MET A 525 -0.57 11.99 -14.18
CA MET A 525 0.38 13.11 -14.25
C MET A 525 1.18 13.10 -15.55
N ALA A 526 1.62 11.92 -16.02
CA ALA A 526 2.34 11.76 -17.30
C ALA A 526 1.58 12.29 -18.52
N HIS A 527 0.26 12.34 -18.45
CA HIS A 527 -0.63 12.75 -19.54
C HIS A 527 -1.15 14.19 -19.39
N THR A 528 -0.83 14.87 -18.28
CA THR A 528 -1.27 16.25 -18.07
C THR A 528 -0.37 17.23 -18.84
N GLU A 529 -0.96 18.19 -19.54
CA GLU A 529 -0.21 19.22 -20.29
C GLU A 529 0.70 20.05 -19.37
N SER A 530 0.24 20.32 -18.14
CA SER A 530 1.01 21.06 -17.12
C SER A 530 2.22 20.30 -16.59
N SER A 531 2.32 18.97 -16.79
CA SER A 531 3.45 18.19 -16.26
C SER A 531 4.80 18.62 -16.84
N VAL A 532 4.80 19.20 -18.04
CA VAL A 532 6.02 19.65 -18.75
C VAL A 532 6.82 20.64 -17.91
N ASP A 533 6.15 21.49 -17.14
CA ASP A 533 6.81 22.51 -16.31
C ASP A 533 7.44 21.94 -15.03
N PHE A 534 7.02 20.74 -14.61
CA PHE A 534 7.46 20.10 -13.35
C PHE A 534 8.61 19.09 -13.55
N TYR A 535 8.99 18.81 -14.80
CA TYR A 535 10.14 17.96 -15.07
C TYR A 535 11.46 18.66 -14.74
N VAL A 536 12.22 18.05 -13.83
CA VAL A 536 13.63 18.33 -13.60
C VAL A 536 14.42 17.68 -14.73
N HIS A 537 15.25 18.44 -15.45
CA HIS A 537 16.12 17.89 -16.48
C HIS A 537 17.52 17.58 -15.93
N ILE A 538 18.20 16.60 -16.52
CA ILE A 538 19.54 16.17 -16.06
C ILE A 538 20.57 17.30 -16.10
N ASP A 539 20.51 18.18 -17.10
CA ASP A 539 21.44 19.32 -17.20
C ASP A 539 21.19 20.36 -16.12
N GLU A 540 19.92 20.59 -15.76
CA GLU A 540 19.54 21.45 -14.65
C GLU A 540 19.95 20.84 -13.30
N TRP A 541 19.79 19.53 -13.15
CA TRP A 541 20.23 18.80 -11.96
C TRP A 541 21.75 18.88 -11.79
N LYS A 542 22.53 18.69 -12.86
CA LYS A 542 23.99 18.84 -12.84
C LYS A 542 24.44 20.27 -12.53
N ALA A 543 23.70 21.27 -13.01
CA ALA A 543 24.05 22.67 -12.81
C ALA A 543 23.65 23.21 -11.43
N HIS A 544 22.51 22.78 -10.90
CA HIS A 544 21.86 23.42 -9.74
C HIS A 544 21.43 22.44 -8.64
N SER A 545 21.45 21.13 -8.88
CA SER A 545 21.11 20.08 -7.91
C SER A 545 19.76 20.37 -7.22
N VAL A 546 19.68 20.24 -5.89
CA VAL A 546 18.48 20.42 -5.07
C VAL A 546 17.76 21.77 -5.27
N ARG A 547 18.47 22.79 -5.76
CA ARG A 547 17.85 24.07 -6.11
C ARG A 547 16.82 23.93 -7.23
N THR A 548 17.01 22.99 -8.15
CA THR A 548 16.04 22.73 -9.23
C THR A 548 14.72 22.20 -8.69
N LEU A 549 14.75 21.33 -7.66
CA LEU A 549 13.54 20.84 -6.99
C LEU A 549 12.78 21.98 -6.31
N ARG A 550 13.50 22.94 -5.71
CA ARG A 550 12.87 24.14 -5.13
C ARG A 550 12.12 24.99 -6.16
N GLU A 551 12.57 24.98 -7.41
CA GLU A 551 12.01 25.82 -8.48
C GLU A 551 10.93 25.09 -9.30
N LYS A 552 10.98 23.75 -9.37
CA LYS A 552 10.09 22.95 -10.24
C LYS A 552 9.18 21.95 -9.53
N ALA A 553 9.41 21.60 -8.27
CA ALA A 553 8.54 20.66 -7.58
C ALA A 553 7.14 21.29 -7.38
N PRO A 554 6.04 20.56 -7.66
CA PRO A 554 4.67 21.06 -7.46
C PRO A 554 4.23 21.00 -5.99
N PHE A 555 5.18 20.95 -5.07
CA PHE A 555 4.96 20.94 -3.63
C PHE A 555 5.96 21.87 -2.96
N PHE A 556 5.66 22.26 -1.72
CA PHE A 556 6.59 23.05 -0.91
C PHE A 556 7.84 22.22 -0.61
N TRP A 557 8.85 22.39 -1.46
CA TRP A 557 10.25 22.04 -1.18
C TRP A 557 10.81 22.91 -0.06
#